data_AF-A0A3D4FUA1-F1
#
_entry.id   AF-A0A3D4FUA1-F1
#
_cell.length_a   1.000
_cell.length_b   1.000
_cell.length_c   1.000
_cell.angle_alpha   90.00
_cell.angle_beta   90.00
_cell.angle_gamma   90.00
#
_symmetry.space_group_name_H-M   'P 1'
#
loop_
_entity.id
_entity.type
_entity.pdbx_description
1 polymer ?
#
loop_
_entity_poly.entity_id
_entity_poly.type
_entity_poly.pdbx_seq_one_letter_code
_entity_poly.pdbx_strand_id
1 'polypeptide(L)'
;AGDQQRIAAIIGTAAVRYFMIKFTRTKVIAFDIDDALSFEGETGPYLQYAVVRARKILQKLETRNGIDASTLRHVLASTPSDGLTDAAGDDLWDLILEASRLDEIAEQAVRTLELSVLAKYTFGLAQRFNAFYHSNPVLAENDDAVRLWRAGGVLYFESQMTHALSLMGCEVPERM
;
A
#
# COMPACT_ATOMS: atom_id res chain seq x y z
N ALA A 1 -5.15 22.69 15.52
CA ALA A 1 -3.68 22.86 15.58
C ALA A 1 -2.95 21.54 15.86
N GLY A 2 -3.27 20.82 16.96
CA GLY A 2 -2.54 19.59 17.33
C GLY A 2 -2.59 18.45 16.29
N ASP A 3 -3.74 18.20 15.67
CA ASP A 3 -3.87 17.08 14.71
C ASP A 3 -3.09 17.32 13.40
N GLN A 4 -3.10 18.55 12.88
CA GLN A 4 -2.29 18.92 11.70
C GLN A 4 -0.79 18.81 11.96
N GLN A 5 -0.32 19.22 13.14
CA GLN A 5 1.08 19.09 13.52
C GLN A 5 1.51 17.63 13.67
N ARG A 6 0.64 16.79 14.25
CA ARG A 6 0.88 15.34 14.36
C ARG A 6 0.98 14.70 12.98
N ILE A 7 0.05 14.98 12.08
CA ILE A 7 0.07 14.45 10.71
C ILE A 7 1.34 14.91 9.98
N ALA A 8 1.70 16.20 10.08
CA ALA A 8 2.93 16.72 9.48
C ALA A 8 4.19 16.01 10.02
N ALA A 9 4.26 15.74 11.32
CA ALA A 9 5.37 15.00 11.92
C ALA A 9 5.44 13.55 11.42
N ILE A 10 4.31 12.85 11.30
CA ILE A 10 4.24 11.49 10.75
C ILE A 10 4.75 11.46 9.29
N ILE A 11 4.30 12.42 8.47
CA ILE A 11 4.67 12.52 7.06
C ILE A 11 6.17 12.84 6.92
N GLY A 12 6.66 13.88 7.61
CA GLY A 12 8.06 14.27 7.55
C GLY A 12 9.01 13.17 8.07
N THR A 13 8.61 12.47 9.13
CA THR A 13 9.37 11.34 9.66
C THR A 13 9.46 10.22 8.63
N ALA A 14 8.35 9.85 7.99
CA ALA A 14 8.37 8.82 6.95
C ALA A 14 9.21 9.23 5.73
N ALA A 15 9.18 10.51 5.34
CA ALA A 15 10.00 11.03 4.25
C ALA A 15 11.49 10.82 4.52
N VAL A 16 11.98 11.31 5.66
CA VAL A 16 13.39 11.18 6.04
C VAL A 16 13.77 9.70 6.25
N ARG A 17 12.95 8.92 6.96
CA ARG A 17 13.24 7.49 7.21
C ARG A 17 13.33 6.70 5.92
N TYR A 18 12.35 6.86 5.03
CA TYR A 18 12.35 6.19 3.74
C TYR A 18 13.59 6.58 2.90
N PHE A 19 13.92 7.87 2.86
CA PHE A 19 15.11 8.36 2.15
C PHE A 19 16.40 7.71 2.65
N MET A 20 16.54 7.52 3.96
CA MET A 20 17.74 6.91 4.54
C MET A 20 17.84 5.40 4.25
N ILE A 21 16.71 4.69 4.14
CA ILE A 21 16.72 3.22 3.96
C ILE A 21 16.68 2.78 2.49
N LYS A 22 16.26 3.63 1.55
CA LYS A 22 16.10 3.22 0.14
C LYS A 22 17.42 2.94 -0.59
N PHE A 23 18.53 3.43 -0.06
CA PHE A 23 19.86 3.20 -0.61
C PHE A 23 20.49 1.93 -0.02
N THR A 24 21.26 1.21 -0.85
CA THR A 24 22.03 0.05 -0.39
C THR A 24 23.07 0.45 0.65
N ARG A 25 23.39 -0.44 1.60
CA ARG A 25 24.32 -0.13 2.70
C ARG A 25 25.72 0.36 2.26
N THR A 26 26.15 0.00 1.05
CA THR A 26 27.46 0.35 0.48
C THR A 26 27.47 1.70 -0.23
N LYS A 27 26.30 2.33 -0.43
CA LYS A 27 26.18 3.58 -1.15
C LYS A 27 26.36 4.76 -0.19
N VAL A 28 27.25 5.68 -0.55
CA VAL A 28 27.38 6.97 0.15
C VAL A 28 26.14 7.82 -0.14
N ILE A 29 25.49 8.32 0.90
CA ILE A 29 24.33 9.21 0.79
C ILE A 29 24.85 10.65 0.82
N ALA A 30 24.76 11.36 -0.30
CA ALA A 30 24.85 12.82 -0.31
C ALA A 30 23.47 13.34 0.14
N PHE A 31 23.37 13.73 1.41
CA PHE A 31 22.10 14.14 1.98
C PHE A 31 21.73 15.56 1.50
N ASP A 32 20.54 15.66 0.91
CA ASP A 32 19.88 16.91 0.57
C ASP A 32 18.49 16.92 1.23
N ILE A 33 18.16 18.03 1.91
CA ILE A 33 16.93 18.12 2.71
C ILE A 33 15.69 18.24 1.83
N ASP A 34 15.80 18.89 0.67
CA ASP A 34 14.68 19.07 -0.26
C ASP A 34 14.36 17.72 -0.92
N ASP A 35 15.40 16.94 -1.28
CA ASP A 35 15.22 15.57 -1.78
C ASP A 35 14.64 14.63 -0.70
N ALA A 36 15.12 14.74 0.55
CA ALA A 36 14.67 13.91 1.65
C ALA A 36 13.21 14.18 2.06
N LEU A 37 12.71 15.41 1.83
CA LEU A 37 11.34 15.83 2.15
C LEU A 37 10.41 15.89 0.93
N SER A 38 10.87 15.46 -0.25
CA SER A 38 10.05 15.41 -1.45
C SER A 38 8.79 14.55 -1.25
N PHE A 39 7.67 15.03 -1.79
CA PHE A 39 6.40 14.29 -1.87
C PHE A 39 6.26 13.50 -3.17
N GLU A 40 7.16 13.73 -4.14
CA GLU A 40 7.07 13.15 -5.48
C GLU A 40 8.15 12.09 -5.70
N GLY A 41 7.78 11.03 -6.42
CA GLY A 41 8.68 9.94 -6.76
C GLY A 41 8.81 8.90 -5.67
N GLU A 42 10.02 8.36 -5.51
CA GLU A 42 10.33 7.26 -4.60
C GLU A 42 10.55 7.76 -3.16
N THR A 43 9.44 8.00 -2.45
CA THR A 43 9.41 8.68 -1.14
C THR A 43 8.45 8.04 -0.14
N GLY A 44 8.69 8.25 1.16
CA GLY A 44 7.80 7.77 2.24
C GLY A 44 6.36 8.32 2.15
N PRO A 45 6.15 9.63 1.91
CA PRO A 45 4.82 10.21 1.73
C PRO A 45 4.03 9.58 0.58
N TYR A 46 4.70 9.20 -0.53
CA TYR A 46 4.05 8.50 -1.63
C TYR A 46 3.45 7.15 -1.17
N LEU A 47 4.19 6.39 -0.36
CA LEU A 47 3.72 5.12 0.20
C LEU A 47 2.57 5.32 1.19
N GLN A 48 2.67 6.30 2.08
CA GLN A 48 1.60 6.65 3.01
C GLN A 48 0.32 7.05 2.27
N TYR A 49 0.45 7.84 1.21
CA TYR A 49 -0.69 8.27 0.39
C TYR A 49 -1.41 7.07 -0.24
N ALA A 50 -0.66 6.07 -0.74
CA ALA A 50 -1.25 4.85 -1.28
C ALA A 50 -2.09 4.10 -0.24
N VAL A 51 -1.62 3.98 1.00
CA VAL A 51 -2.38 3.37 2.11
C VAL A 51 -3.61 4.19 2.48
N VAL A 52 -3.46 5.52 2.63
CA VAL A 52 -4.59 6.42 2.93
C VAL A 52 -5.67 6.34 1.84
N ARG A 53 -5.26 6.20 0.57
CA ARG A 53 -6.18 6.01 -0.56
C ARG A 53 -6.91 4.67 -0.46
N ALA A 54 -6.22 3.58 -0.16
CA ALA A 54 -6.82 2.27 0.08
C ALA A 54 -7.88 2.33 1.19
N ARG A 55 -7.55 2.95 2.33
CA ARG A 55 -8.49 3.17 3.45
C ARG A 55 -9.72 3.97 3.01
N LYS A 56 -9.54 5.04 2.23
CA LYS A 56 -10.67 5.84 1.69
C LYS A 56 -11.58 5.02 0.76
N ILE A 57 -11.04 4.07 -0.01
CA ILE A 57 -11.85 3.18 -0.86
C ILE A 57 -12.70 2.25 0.00
N LEU A 58 -12.09 1.61 1.00
CA LEU A 58 -12.77 0.71 1.93
C LEU A 58 -13.85 1.43 2.74
N GLN A 59 -13.56 2.65 3.23
CA GLN A 59 -14.56 3.48 3.91
C GLN A 59 -15.75 3.83 3.01
N LYS A 60 -15.50 4.09 1.72
CA LYS A 60 -16.58 4.35 0.75
C LYS A 60 -17.40 3.10 0.45
N LEU A 61 -16.78 1.93 0.44
CA LEU A 61 -17.47 0.66 0.27
C LEU A 61 -18.42 0.41 1.46
N GLU A 62 -17.94 0.64 2.69
CA GLU A 62 -18.77 0.53 3.89
C GLU A 62 -19.96 1.51 3.86
N THR A 63 -19.69 2.79 3.58
CA THR A 63 -20.74 3.83 3.60
C THR A 63 -21.76 3.72 2.47
N ARG A 64 -21.39 3.19 1.29
CA ARG A 64 -22.28 3.09 0.12
C ARG A 64 -22.94 1.74 -0.04
N ASN A 65 -22.25 0.66 0.33
CA ASN A 65 -22.67 -0.71 0.10
C ASN A 65 -22.94 -1.47 1.40
N GLY A 66 -22.64 -0.88 2.57
CA GLY A 66 -22.81 -1.55 3.87
C GLY A 66 -21.81 -2.67 4.12
N ILE A 67 -20.70 -2.71 3.37
CA ILE A 67 -19.68 -3.77 3.44
C ILE A 67 -18.44 -3.19 4.14
N ASP A 68 -18.31 -3.51 5.43
CA ASP A 68 -17.10 -3.22 6.21
C ASP A 68 -16.03 -4.30 5.99
N ALA A 69 -14.83 -4.11 6.56
CA ALA A 69 -13.72 -5.05 6.39
C ALA A 69 -14.02 -6.45 6.98
N SER A 70 -14.84 -6.53 8.04
CA SER A 70 -15.20 -7.80 8.67
C SER A 70 -16.15 -8.62 7.79
N THR A 71 -17.19 -7.96 7.28
CA THR A 71 -18.15 -8.54 6.33
C THR A 71 -17.45 -8.94 5.04
N LEU A 72 -16.57 -8.07 4.50
CA LEU A 72 -15.83 -8.34 3.28
C LEU A 72 -15.04 -9.66 3.36
N ARG A 73 -14.30 -9.88 4.45
CA ARG A 73 -13.55 -11.14 4.66
C ARG A 73 -14.47 -12.37 4.72
N HIS A 74 -15.64 -12.23 5.33
CA HIS A 74 -16.59 -13.33 5.45
C HIS A 74 -17.21 -13.70 4.10
N VAL A 75 -17.69 -12.70 3.34
CA VAL A 75 -18.38 -12.93 2.06
C VAL A 75 -17.43 -13.37 0.94
N LEU A 76 -16.18 -12.89 0.95
CA LEU A 76 -15.15 -13.26 -0.03
C LEU A 76 -14.94 -14.78 -0.12
N ALA A 77 -14.97 -15.49 1.01
CA ALA A 77 -14.77 -16.94 1.05
C ALA A 77 -15.84 -17.72 0.26
N SER A 78 -17.02 -17.13 0.07
CA SER A 78 -18.15 -17.69 -0.69
C SER A 78 -18.39 -16.99 -2.03
N THR A 79 -17.57 -15.99 -2.39
CA THR A 79 -17.77 -15.21 -3.61
C THR A 79 -17.21 -15.95 -4.83
N PRO A 80 -17.99 -16.19 -5.89
CA PRO A 80 -17.49 -16.81 -7.12
C PRO A 80 -16.33 -16.01 -7.73
N SER A 81 -15.32 -16.68 -8.27
CA SER A 81 -14.15 -16.06 -8.91
C SER A 81 -14.21 -16.10 -10.44
N ASP A 82 -15.31 -16.59 -11.03
CA ASP A 82 -15.44 -16.84 -12.47
C ASP A 82 -15.30 -15.56 -13.32
N GLY A 83 -15.60 -14.39 -12.73
CA GLY A 83 -15.44 -13.09 -13.35
C GLY A 83 -14.02 -12.51 -13.34
N LEU A 84 -13.02 -13.25 -12.84
CA LEU A 84 -11.63 -12.78 -12.69
C LEU A 84 -10.67 -13.37 -13.74
N THR A 85 -11.17 -13.72 -14.92
CA THR A 85 -10.38 -14.38 -15.97
C THR A 85 -9.91 -13.45 -17.08
N ASP A 86 -10.23 -12.16 -16.98
CA ASP A 86 -9.83 -11.13 -17.93
C ASP A 86 -8.60 -10.35 -17.44
N ALA A 87 -8.19 -9.34 -18.22
CA ALA A 87 -7.05 -8.48 -17.86
C ALA A 87 -7.24 -7.78 -16.51
N ALA A 88 -8.48 -7.48 -16.10
CA ALA A 88 -8.76 -6.90 -14.79
C ALA A 88 -8.52 -7.91 -13.65
N GLY A 89 -8.81 -9.19 -13.90
CA GLY A 89 -8.42 -10.30 -13.05
C GLY A 89 -6.89 -10.41 -12.94
N ASP A 90 -6.17 -10.36 -14.05
CA ASP A 90 -4.70 -10.43 -14.06
C ASP A 90 -4.06 -9.31 -13.23
N ASP A 91 -4.52 -8.06 -13.39
CA ASP A 91 -4.06 -6.92 -12.59
C ASP A 91 -4.31 -7.12 -11.08
N LEU A 92 -5.45 -7.72 -10.71
CA LEU A 92 -5.78 -8.04 -9.32
C LEU A 92 -4.83 -9.10 -8.76
N TRP A 93 -4.61 -10.18 -9.51
CA TRP A 93 -3.75 -11.28 -9.08
C TRP A 93 -2.29 -10.86 -8.99
N ASP A 94 -1.81 -9.99 -9.89
CA ASP A 94 -0.48 -9.40 -9.82
C ASP A 94 -0.29 -8.56 -8.53
N LEU A 95 -1.28 -7.74 -8.18
CA LEU A 95 -1.28 -6.99 -6.92
C LEU A 95 -1.24 -7.91 -5.70
N ILE A 96 -2.10 -8.94 -5.68
CA ILE A 96 -2.17 -9.90 -4.55
C ILE A 96 -0.87 -10.68 -4.43
N LEU A 97 -0.32 -11.15 -5.56
CA LEU A 97 0.94 -11.89 -5.58
C LEU A 97 2.07 -11.03 -5.01
N GLU A 98 2.25 -9.79 -5.48
CA GLU A 98 3.28 -8.91 -4.94
C GLU A 98 3.04 -8.61 -3.45
N ALA A 99 1.80 -8.32 -3.04
CA ALA A 99 1.47 -8.08 -1.63
C ALA A 99 1.82 -9.28 -0.73
N SER A 100 1.69 -10.51 -1.23
CA SER A 100 1.98 -11.73 -0.46
C SER A 100 3.47 -11.97 -0.18
N ARG A 101 4.36 -11.24 -0.86
CA ARG A 101 5.82 -11.43 -0.74
C ARG A 101 6.44 -10.74 0.48
N LEU A 102 5.68 -10.01 1.29
CA LEU A 102 6.22 -9.27 2.43
C LEU A 102 7.11 -10.15 3.33
N ASP A 103 6.65 -11.36 3.67
CA ASP A 103 7.40 -12.26 4.55
C ASP A 103 8.75 -12.67 3.93
N GLU A 104 8.77 -13.00 2.63
CA GLU A 104 9.99 -13.31 1.87
C GLU A 104 10.98 -12.13 1.89
N ILE A 105 10.46 -10.92 1.64
CA ILE A 105 11.27 -9.69 1.58
C ILE A 105 11.80 -9.31 2.96
N ALA A 106 10.98 -9.46 4.01
CA ALA A 106 11.40 -9.21 5.38
C ALA A 106 12.51 -10.19 5.80
N GLU A 107 12.35 -11.47 5.49
CA GLU A 107 13.38 -12.48 5.75
C GLU A 107 14.68 -12.18 4.98
N GLN A 108 14.56 -11.77 3.71
CA GLN A 108 15.70 -11.32 2.92
C GLN A 108 16.40 -10.13 3.56
N ALA A 109 15.67 -9.12 4.01
CA ALA A 109 16.23 -7.94 4.67
C ALA A 109 17.00 -8.32 5.94
N VAL A 110 16.47 -9.25 6.74
CA VAL A 110 17.13 -9.77 7.95
C VAL A 110 18.40 -10.56 7.61
N ARG A 111 18.31 -11.56 6.73
CA ARG A 111 19.46 -12.41 6.37
C ARG A 111 20.61 -11.60 5.76
N THR A 112 20.28 -10.59 4.98
CA THR A 112 21.29 -9.79 4.28
C THR A 112 21.72 -8.56 5.07
N LEU A 113 20.97 -8.11 6.07
CA LEU A 113 21.12 -6.81 6.72
C LEU A 113 21.00 -5.64 5.73
N GLU A 114 20.05 -5.74 4.80
CA GLU A 114 19.85 -4.76 3.72
C GLU A 114 18.39 -4.27 3.70
N LEU A 115 18.10 -3.14 4.35
CA LEU A 115 16.74 -2.59 4.42
C LEU A 115 16.25 -2.01 3.08
N SER A 116 17.14 -1.69 2.15
CA SER A 116 16.75 -1.14 0.84
C SER A 116 15.90 -2.11 0.01
N VAL A 117 15.91 -3.41 0.32
CA VAL A 117 15.00 -4.38 -0.32
C VAL A 117 13.55 -4.14 0.08
N LEU A 118 13.27 -3.81 1.35
CA LEU A 118 11.93 -3.45 1.82
C LEU A 118 11.44 -2.14 1.20
N ALA A 119 12.33 -1.15 1.08
CA ALA A 119 12.01 0.13 0.44
C ALA A 119 11.60 -0.06 -1.03
N LYS A 120 12.42 -0.78 -1.81
CA LYS A 120 12.13 -1.07 -3.22
C LYS A 120 10.84 -1.88 -3.38
N TYR A 121 10.64 -2.89 -2.53
CA TYR A 121 9.44 -3.70 -2.50
C TYR A 121 8.19 -2.83 -2.28
N THR A 122 8.18 -2.02 -1.22
CA THR A 122 7.03 -1.17 -0.90
C THR A 122 6.74 -0.15 -1.98
N PHE A 123 7.77 0.44 -2.61
CA PHE A 123 7.58 1.32 -3.75
C PHE A 123 6.96 0.60 -4.95
N GLY A 124 7.48 -0.57 -5.33
CA GLY A 124 6.90 -1.38 -6.39
C GLY A 124 5.45 -1.80 -6.11
N LEU A 125 5.16 -2.21 -4.87
CA LEU A 125 3.81 -2.56 -4.43
C LEU A 125 2.85 -1.36 -4.53
N ALA A 126 3.28 -0.16 -4.13
CA ALA A 126 2.48 1.07 -4.28
C ALA A 126 2.21 1.40 -5.76
N GLN A 127 3.19 1.19 -6.65
CA GLN A 127 3.01 1.40 -8.09
C GLN A 127 1.98 0.43 -8.67
N ARG A 128 2.07 -0.87 -8.33
CA ARG A 128 1.08 -1.87 -8.75
C ARG A 128 -0.32 -1.53 -8.25
N PHE A 129 -0.47 -1.14 -6.99
CA PHE A 129 -1.77 -0.72 -6.45
C PHE A 129 -2.34 0.49 -7.20
N ASN A 130 -1.52 1.50 -7.47
CA ASN A 130 -1.97 2.70 -8.18
C ASN A 130 -2.37 2.38 -9.64
N ALA A 131 -1.64 1.50 -10.31
CA ALA A 131 -1.98 1.02 -11.66
C ALA A 131 -3.28 0.21 -11.65
N PHE A 132 -3.38 -0.79 -10.77
CA PHE A 132 -4.59 -1.58 -10.57
C PHE A 132 -5.81 -0.69 -10.33
N TYR A 133 -5.74 0.25 -9.39
CA TYR A 133 -6.88 1.11 -9.07
C TYR A 133 -7.26 2.04 -10.23
N HIS A 134 -6.29 2.48 -11.04
CA HIS A 134 -6.55 3.32 -12.20
C HIS A 134 -7.37 2.57 -13.26
N SER A 135 -6.98 1.34 -13.56
CA SER A 135 -7.62 0.50 -14.57
C SER A 135 -8.90 -0.17 -14.08
N ASN A 136 -9.01 -0.43 -12.77
CA ASN A 136 -10.05 -1.28 -12.18
C ASN A 136 -10.81 -0.56 -11.04
N PRO A 137 -11.70 0.41 -11.35
CA PRO A 137 -12.46 1.12 -10.33
C PRO A 137 -13.30 0.17 -9.46
N VAL A 138 -13.10 0.21 -8.15
CA VAL A 138 -13.82 -0.68 -7.21
C VAL A 138 -15.29 -0.25 -7.07
N LEU A 139 -15.54 1.01 -6.71
CA LEU A 139 -16.88 1.49 -6.35
C LEU A 139 -17.85 1.62 -7.55
N ALA A 140 -17.33 1.65 -8.77
CA ALA A 140 -18.11 1.79 -10.00
C ALA A 140 -18.26 0.46 -10.75
N GLU A 141 -17.72 -0.63 -10.22
CA GLU A 141 -17.89 -1.96 -10.79
C GLU A 141 -19.36 -2.40 -10.64
N ASN A 142 -19.96 -2.94 -11.69
CA ASN A 142 -21.37 -3.34 -11.71
C ASN A 142 -21.56 -4.79 -11.24
N ASP A 143 -20.58 -5.66 -11.49
CA ASP A 143 -20.61 -7.04 -11.00
C ASP A 143 -20.23 -7.06 -9.51
N ASP A 144 -21.17 -7.49 -8.66
CA ASP A 144 -20.95 -7.52 -7.21
C ASP A 144 -19.84 -8.49 -6.80
N ALA A 145 -19.68 -9.62 -7.48
CA ALA A 145 -18.62 -10.59 -7.17
C ALA A 145 -17.24 -10.00 -7.53
N VAL A 146 -17.11 -9.41 -8.71
CA VAL A 146 -15.86 -8.73 -9.12
C VAL A 146 -15.55 -7.55 -8.18
N ARG A 147 -16.56 -6.78 -7.79
CA ARG A 147 -16.40 -5.68 -6.82
C ARG A 147 -15.84 -6.17 -5.49
N LEU A 148 -16.40 -7.26 -4.95
CA LEU A 148 -15.93 -7.86 -3.70
C LEU A 148 -14.48 -8.33 -3.81
N TRP A 149 -14.12 -9.00 -4.90
CA TRP A 149 -12.74 -9.44 -5.13
C TRP A 149 -11.74 -8.29 -5.24
N ARG A 150 -12.08 -7.24 -6.00
CA ARG A 150 -11.26 -6.02 -6.08
C ARG A 150 -11.12 -5.35 -4.72
N ALA A 151 -12.21 -5.25 -3.95
CA ALA A 151 -12.16 -4.73 -2.59
C ALA A 151 -11.30 -5.60 -1.66
N GLY A 152 -11.33 -6.92 -1.82
CA GLY A 152 -10.45 -7.86 -1.13
C GLY A 152 -8.98 -7.61 -1.42
N GLY A 153 -8.62 -7.37 -2.69
CA GLY A 153 -7.27 -6.97 -3.08
C GLY A 153 -6.83 -5.65 -2.45
N VAL A 154 -7.71 -4.64 -2.42
CA VAL A 154 -7.44 -3.36 -1.73
C VAL A 154 -7.21 -3.57 -0.24
N LEU A 155 -8.03 -4.38 0.42
CA LEU A 155 -7.90 -4.70 1.85
C LEU A 155 -6.59 -5.44 2.14
N TYR A 156 -6.20 -6.39 1.29
CA TYR A 156 -4.97 -7.13 1.45
C TYR A 156 -3.74 -6.24 1.25
N PHE A 157 -3.72 -5.42 0.18
CA PHE A 157 -2.70 -4.40 -0.03
C PHE A 157 -2.56 -3.45 1.16
N GLU A 158 -3.68 -2.91 1.67
CA GLU A 158 -3.67 -1.97 2.80
C GLU A 158 -3.00 -2.58 4.04
N SER A 159 -3.32 -3.84 4.34
CA SER A 159 -2.74 -4.56 5.47
C SER A 159 -1.24 -4.83 5.27
N GLN A 160 -0.84 -5.37 4.11
CA GLN A 160 0.56 -5.71 3.82
C GLN A 160 1.44 -4.45 3.78
N MET A 161 0.97 -3.40 3.10
CA MET A 161 1.70 -2.14 3.00
C MET A 161 1.83 -1.45 4.37
N THR A 162 0.78 -1.48 5.21
CA THR A 162 0.85 -0.93 6.57
C THR A 162 1.87 -1.67 7.42
N HIS A 163 1.90 -3.01 7.36
CA HIS A 163 2.92 -3.80 8.05
C HIS A 163 4.33 -3.50 7.53
N ALA A 164 4.52 -3.43 6.21
CA ALA A 164 5.81 -3.11 5.61
C ALA A 164 6.32 -1.73 6.02
N LEU A 165 5.45 -0.71 6.02
CA LEU A 165 5.78 0.63 6.50
C LEU A 165 6.13 0.63 8.00
N SER A 166 5.42 -0.16 8.82
CA SER A 166 5.73 -0.34 10.23
C SER A 166 7.13 -0.94 10.46
N LEU A 167 7.53 -1.95 9.67
CA LEU A 167 8.89 -2.52 9.71
C LEU A 167 9.97 -1.50 9.38
N MET A 168 9.66 -0.53 8.50
CA MET A 168 10.55 0.60 8.18
C MET A 168 10.51 1.73 9.22
N GLY A 169 9.61 1.64 10.21
CA GLY A 169 9.34 2.68 11.21
C GLY A 169 8.64 3.92 10.62
N CYS A 170 7.92 3.73 9.51
CA CYS A 170 7.11 4.75 8.86
C CYS A 170 5.65 4.55 9.30
N GLU A 171 5.16 5.38 10.22
CA GLU A 171 3.75 5.37 10.60
C GLU A 171 2.87 5.85 9.43
N VAL A 172 1.63 5.36 9.32
CA VAL A 172 0.67 5.85 8.31
C VAL A 172 -0.37 6.74 8.99
N PRO A 173 -0.53 8.01 8.56
CA PRO A 173 -1.53 8.89 9.16
C PRO A 173 -2.96 8.43 8.79
N GLU A 174 -3.94 8.86 9.57
CA GLU A 174 -5.36 8.59 9.29
C GLU A 174 -5.84 9.28 7.99
N ARG A 175 -5.23 10.42 7.65
CA ARG A 175 -5.53 11.20 6.45
C ARG A 175 -4.30 11.97 5.96
N MET A 176 -4.30 12.19 4.66
CA MET A 176 -3.41 13.06 3.89
C MET A 176 -4.26 13.81 2.86
#